data_AF-A0A3D0G6S7-F1
#
_entry.id   AF-A0A3D0G6S7-F1
#
_cell.length_a   1.000
_cell.length_b   1.000
_cell.length_c   1.000
_cell.angle_alpha   90.00
_cell.angle_beta   90.00
_cell.angle_gamma   90.00
#
_symmetry.space_group_name_H-M   'P 1'
#
loop_
_entity.id
_entity.type
_entity.pdbx_description
1 polymer ?
#
loop_
_entity_poly.entity_id
_entity_poly.type
_entity_poly.pdbx_seq_one_letter_code
_entity_poly.pdbx_strand_id
1 'polypeptide(L)' 'MKHLIIALLALTPQTALAHIGHLGEVAGHDHVVAGVAIGVAIGVAVWGALKGQKDDEVSDEAEEEETPDAEPQEA' A
#
# COMPACT_ATOMS: atom_id res chain seq x y z
N MET A 1 7.42 37.08 44.77
CA MET A 1 6.47 36.00 44.44
C MET A 1 5.98 36.07 42.99
N LYS A 2 5.39 37.19 42.53
CA LYS A 2 4.92 37.35 41.13
C LYS A 2 5.99 37.08 40.07
N HIS A 3 7.19 37.64 40.22
CA HIS A 3 8.28 37.47 39.26
C HIS A 3 8.84 36.04 39.20
N LEU A 4 8.80 35.32 40.33
CA LEU A 4 9.21 33.92 40.40
C LEU A 4 8.22 33.00 39.66
N ILE A 5 6.91 33.30 39.77
CA ILE A 5 5.86 32.58 39.02
C ILE A 5 6.00 32.82 37.51
N ILE A 6 6.29 34.06 37.08
CA ILE A 6 6.49 34.39 35.67
C ILE A 6 7.74 33.69 35.11
N ALA A 7 8.84 33.67 35.87
CA ALA A 7 10.05 32.96 35.46
C ALA A 7 9.84 31.45 35.32
N LEU A 8 9.05 30.84 36.22
CA LEU A 8 8.67 29.43 36.13
C LEU A 8 7.78 29.14 34.92
N LEU A 9 6.82 30.02 34.61
CA LEU A 9 5.95 29.88 33.43
C LEU A 9 6.70 30.07 32.11
N ALA A 10 7.76 30.88 32.07
CA ALA A 10 8.57 31.07 30.87
C ALA A 10 9.42 29.85 30.51
N LEU A 11 9.64 28.93 31.45
CA LEU A 11 10.36 27.68 31.25
C LEU A 11 9.45 26.51 30.84
N THR A 12 8.13 26.69 30.83
CA THR A 12 7.24 25.62 30.40
C THR A 12 7.29 25.48 28.88
N PRO A 13 7.35 24.25 28.35
CA PRO A 13 7.28 24.04 26.91
C PRO A 13 5.91 24.53 26.42
N GLN A 14 5.92 25.60 25.63
CA GLN A 14 4.72 26.07 24.95
C GLN A 14 4.45 25.18 23.74
N THR A 15 3.19 24.83 23.51
CA THR A 15 2.78 24.15 22.28
C THR A 15 3.02 25.10 21.10
N ALA A 16 4.15 24.94 20.42
CA ALA A 16 4.35 25.57 19.12
C ALA A 16 3.41 24.88 18.14
N LEU A 17 2.30 25.54 17.80
CA LEU A 17 1.47 25.20 16.64
C LEU A 17 2.31 25.51 15.40
N ALA A 18 3.28 24.66 15.10
CA ALA A 18 3.88 24.62 13.77
C ALA A 18 2.72 24.32 12.82
N HIS A 19 2.39 25.27 11.95
CA HIS A 19 1.39 25.06 10.93
C HIS A 19 1.70 23.73 10.21
N ILE A 20 0.65 22.98 9.83
CA ILE A 20 0.75 21.72 9.06
C ILE A 20 1.69 21.84 7.83
N GLY A 21 1.95 23.06 7.36
CA GLY A 21 2.87 23.38 6.27
C GLY A 21 4.35 23.03 6.47
N HIS A 22 4.84 22.62 7.66
CA HIS A 22 6.21 22.08 7.79
C HIS A 22 6.28 20.54 7.78
N LEU A 23 5.18 19.85 8.06
CA LEU A 23 5.09 18.39 7.89
C LEU A 23 4.67 18.01 6.45
N GLY A 24 3.97 18.91 5.75
CA GLY A 24 3.63 18.74 4.34
C GLY A 24 4.84 18.72 3.39
N GLU A 25 5.94 19.38 3.75
CA GLU A 25 7.19 19.36 2.96
C GLU A 25 7.92 18.00 3.08
N VAL A 26 7.86 17.35 4.25
CA VAL A 26 8.48 16.04 4.49
C VAL A 26 7.65 14.90 3.88
N ALA A 27 6.33 15.04 3.86
CA ALA A 27 5.43 14.14 3.15
C ALA A 27 5.28 14.54 1.66
N GLY A 28 6.41 14.76 0.99
CA GLY A 28 6.47 15.11 -0.42
C GLY A 28 5.61 14.19 -1.30
N HIS A 29 5.14 14.74 -2.42
CA HIS A 29 4.17 14.16 -3.37
C HIS A 29 4.34 12.65 -3.64
N ASP A 30 5.56 12.12 -3.57
CA ASP A 30 5.89 10.71 -3.75
C ASP A 30 5.10 9.75 -2.85
N HIS A 31 4.78 10.14 -1.60
CA HIS A 31 4.02 9.27 -0.68
C HIS A 31 2.55 9.19 -1.07
N VAL A 32 1.96 10.30 -1.51
CA VAL A 32 0.58 10.34 -2.01
C VAL A 32 0.51 9.59 -3.35
N VAL A 33 1.49 9.79 -4.23
CA VAL A 33 1.60 9.04 -5.49
C VAL A 33 1.74 7.55 -5.23
N ALA A 34 2.56 7.14 -4.25
CA ALA A 34 2.68 5.73 -3.86
C ALA A 34 1.34 5.18 -3.34
N GLY A 35 0.63 5.92 -2.49
CA GLY A 35 -0.71 5.55 -2.01
C GLY A 35 -1.73 5.40 -3.15
N VAL A 36 -1.71 6.33 -4.12
CA VAL A 36 -2.56 6.28 -5.32
C VAL A 36 -2.21 5.08 -6.18
N ALA A 37 -0.91 4.81 -6.44
CA ALA A 37 -0.46 3.68 -7.24
C ALA A 37 -0.89 2.34 -6.64
N ILE A 38 -0.75 2.19 -5.31
CA ILE A 38 -1.21 1.00 -4.58
C ILE A 38 -2.74 0.86 -4.70
N GLY A 39 -3.49 1.95 -4.50
CA GLY A 39 -4.94 1.95 -4.65
C GLY A 39 -5.40 1.52 -6.05
N VAL A 40 -4.73 2.00 -7.09
CA VAL A 40 -5.01 1.62 -8.49
C VAL A 40 -4.71 0.14 -8.72
N ALA A 41 -3.56 -0.37 -8.26
CA ALA A 41 -3.19 -1.77 -8.43
C ALA A 41 -4.20 -2.72 -7.78
N ILE A 42 -4.62 -2.42 -6.55
CA ILE A 42 -5.66 -3.18 -5.84
C ILE A 42 -6.99 -3.11 -6.61
N GLY A 43 -7.38 -1.93 -7.08
CA GLY A 43 -8.61 -1.75 -7.85
C GLY A 43 -8.64 -2.61 -9.12
N VAL A 44 -7.53 -2.66 -9.87
CA VAL A 44 -7.40 -3.50 -11.07
C VAL A 44 -7.44 -4.99 -10.73
N ALA A 45 -6.75 -5.42 -9.68
CA ALA A 45 -6.76 -6.82 -9.24
C ALA A 45 -8.17 -7.28 -8.84
N VAL A 46 -8.89 -6.48 -8.05
CA VAL A 46 -10.28 -6.76 -7.66
C VAL A 46 -11.19 -6.79 -8.89
N TRP A 47 -11.05 -5.83 -9.80
CA TRP A 47 -11.84 -5.80 -11.03
C TRP A 47 -11.60 -7.04 -11.90
N GLY A 48 -10.33 -7.44 -12.07
CA GLY A 48 -9.94 -8.66 -12.77
C GLY A 48 -10.56 -9.90 -12.15
N ALA A 49 -10.47 -10.06 -10.84
CA ALA A 49 -11.07 -11.20 -10.13
C ALA A 49 -12.60 -11.27 -10.27
N LEU A 50 -13.30 -10.12 -10.23
CA LEU A 50 -14.76 -10.07 -10.41
C LEU A 50 -15.21 -10.29 -11.86
N LYS A 51 -14.30 -10.05 -12.82
CA LYS A 51 -14.53 -10.28 -14.25
C LYS A 51 -14.23 -11.73 -14.64
N GLY A 52 -13.09 -12.27 -14.21
CA GLY A 52 -12.64 -13.64 -14.47
C GLY A 52 -13.57 -14.70 -13.89
N GLN A 53 -14.19 -14.44 -12.73
CA GLN A 53 -15.24 -15.33 -12.18
C GLN A 53 -16.47 -15.53 -13.08
N LYS A 54 -16.68 -14.68 -14.11
CA LYS A 54 -17.74 -14.91 -15.10
C LYS A 54 -17.31 -15.83 -16.25
N ASP A 55 -16.01 -15.99 -16.46
CA ASP A 55 -15.43 -16.73 -17.57
C ASP A 55 -14.84 -18.09 -17.10
N ASP A 56 -14.45 -18.20 -15.82
CA ASP A 56 -13.85 -19.41 -15.22
C ASP A 56 -14.87 -20.55 -14.98
N GLU A 57 -16.19 -20.29 -14.98
CA GLU A 57 -17.20 -21.36 -14.89
C GLU A 57 -17.25 -22.27 -16.15
N VAL A 58 -16.49 -21.92 -17.20
CA VAL A 58 -16.46 -22.66 -18.49
C VAL A 58 -15.11 -23.34 -18.75
N SER A 59 -14.09 -23.18 -17.89
CA SER A 59 -12.71 -23.61 -18.17
C SER A 59 -12.11 -24.59 -17.15
N ASP A 60 -12.94 -25.33 -16.40
CA ASP A 60 -12.46 -26.36 -15.45
C ASP A 60 -12.44 -27.79 -16.05
N GLU A 61 -12.73 -27.94 -17.35
CA GLU A 61 -12.83 -29.25 -18.04
C GLU A 61 -11.67 -29.55 -19.01
N ALA A 62 -10.58 -28.77 -18.99
CA ALA A 62 -9.51 -28.86 -19.99
C ALA A 62 -8.09 -29.09 -19.40
N GLU A 63 -7.96 -29.80 -18.27
CA GLU A 63 -6.65 -30.21 -17.73
C GLU A 63 -6.45 -31.74 -17.62
N GLU A 64 -7.35 -32.56 -18.19
CA GLU A 64 -7.10 -34.00 -18.39
C GLU A 64 -6.72 -34.27 -19.86
N GLU A 65 -5.41 -34.31 -20.13
CA GLU A 65 -4.72 -35.09 -21.18
C GLU A 65 -3.52 -34.31 -21.75
N GLU A 66 -2.32 -34.57 -21.20
CA GLU A 66 -1.15 -34.90 -22.02
C GLU A 66 0.02 -35.34 -21.12
N THR A 67 0.17 -36.65 -20.95
CA THR A 67 1.46 -37.27 -20.63
C THR A 67 2.20 -37.56 -21.94
N PRO A 68 3.40 -37.00 -22.20
CA PRO A 68 4.33 -37.63 -23.12
C PRO A 68 5.32 -38.46 -22.30
N ASP A 69 5.14 -39.76 -22.43
CA ASP A 69 6.10 -40.84 -22.19
C ASP A 69 7.53 -40.42 -22.56
N ALA A 70 8.39 -40.26 -21.56
CA ALA A 70 9.81 -39.98 -21.76
C ALA A 70 10.57 -41.31 -21.83
N GLU A 71 10.89 -41.76 -23.04
CA GLU A 71 11.71 -42.95 -23.30
C GLU A 71 13.07 -42.90 -22.56
N PRO A 72 13.60 -44.05 -22.09
CA PRO A 72 14.80 -44.09 -21.28
C PRO A 72 16.05 -43.82 -22.14
N GLN A 73 16.87 -42.85 -21.71
CA GLN A 73 18.16 -42.57 -22.35
C GLN A 73 19.20 -43.61 -21.95
N GLU A 74 19.78 -44.30 -22.94
CA GLU A 74 20.89 -45.24 -22.76
C GLU A 74 22.21 -44.51 -22.44
N ALA A 75 22.96 -45.02 -21.46
CA ALA A 75 24.34 -44.64 -21.15
C ALA A 75 25.14 -45.87 -20.72
#